data_AF-A0A662E5R3-F1
#
_entry.id   AF-A0A662E5R3-F1
#
_cell.length_a   1.000
_cell.length_b   1.000
_cell.length_c   1.000
_cell.angle_alpha   90.00
_cell.angle_beta   90.00
_cell.angle_gamma   90.00
#
_symmetry.space_group_name_H-M   'P 1'
#
loop_
_entity.id
_entity.type
_entity.pdbx_description
1 polymer ?
#
loop_
_entity_poly.entity_id
_entity_poly.type
_entity_poly.pdbx_seq_one_letter_code
_entity_poly.pdbx_strand_id
1 'polypeptide(L)'
;MNITSSQGVRWFQVGAFSSNEAALEAERKLKTVFGDTVDVTVLPEDGGLHRVRMHWISAEPADPKIALANVGFPGTFPVSIGGKVRVEGQGAVLVLEGEILLEPAGDLAAIVGSRSYRGRFRVRSSGADEILLINELNLERYLLGVVPAEMGPSVFPQLEALKAQAVAARTYAIAHLGDHDDEGYDICDTPACQVYSGAGAEHSLSNRAIEETSGLVAVFDGR
;
A
#
# COMPACT_ATOMS: atom_id res chain seq x y z
N MET A 1 8.73 19.79 -5.15
CA MET A 1 7.28 19.61 -5.19
C MET A 1 6.83 19.31 -3.77
N ASN A 2 5.74 19.91 -3.30
CA ASN A 2 5.17 19.62 -2.00
C ASN A 2 3.82 18.94 -2.21
N ILE A 3 3.53 17.90 -1.42
CA ILE A 3 2.29 17.14 -1.50
C ILE A 3 1.70 17.09 -0.10
N THR A 4 0.48 17.57 0.05
CA THR A 4 -0.26 17.52 1.31
C THR A 4 -1.66 16.95 1.07
N SER A 5 -2.22 16.25 2.04
CA SER A 5 -3.63 15.86 2.03
C SER A 5 -4.44 16.88 2.83
N SER A 6 -5.73 16.93 2.55
CA SER A 6 -6.74 17.50 3.45
C SER A 6 -7.66 16.38 3.92
N GLN A 7 -8.32 16.58 5.07
CA GLN A 7 -9.06 15.53 5.74
C GLN A 7 -10.03 14.77 4.84
N GLY A 8 -9.76 13.49 4.66
CA GLY A 8 -10.75 12.50 4.26
C GLY A 8 -11.62 12.11 5.46
N VAL A 9 -12.76 11.49 5.19
CA VAL A 9 -13.57 10.90 6.26
C VAL A 9 -12.89 9.60 6.69
N ARG A 10 -12.73 9.38 8.00
CA ARG A 10 -12.18 8.13 8.53
C ARG A 10 -13.26 7.06 8.52
N TRP A 11 -13.17 6.12 7.60
CA TRP A 11 -14.03 4.94 7.57
C TRP A 11 -13.33 3.76 8.24
N PHE A 12 -14.08 2.70 8.48
CA PHE A 12 -13.62 1.42 8.98
C PHE A 12 -14.20 0.34 8.06
N GLN A 13 -13.34 -0.52 7.52
CA GLN A 13 -13.76 -1.72 6.82
C GLN A 13 -14.22 -2.73 7.86
N VAL A 14 -15.53 -3.03 7.85
CA VAL A 14 -16.19 -3.84 8.87
C VAL A 14 -16.21 -5.32 8.52
N GLY A 15 -16.25 -5.62 7.22
CA GLY A 15 -16.12 -6.97 6.70
C GLY A 15 -16.29 -7.02 5.19
N ALA A 16 -15.91 -8.15 4.61
CA ALA A 16 -16.23 -8.53 3.24
C ALA A 16 -17.13 -9.77 3.28
N PHE A 17 -18.25 -9.71 2.58
CA PHE A 17 -19.30 -10.73 2.61
C PHE A 17 -19.48 -11.34 1.22
N SER A 18 -19.71 -12.65 1.16
CA SER A 18 -19.93 -13.38 -0.09
C SER A 18 -21.33 -13.20 -0.69
N SER A 19 -22.22 -12.46 -0.02
CA SER A 19 -23.54 -12.14 -0.52
C SER A 19 -23.99 -10.75 -0.09
N ASN A 20 -24.78 -10.10 -0.96
CA ASN A 20 -25.39 -8.81 -0.67
C ASN A 20 -26.28 -8.86 0.58
N GLU A 21 -27.00 -9.97 0.79
CA GLU A 21 -27.88 -10.15 1.95
C GLU A 21 -27.10 -10.13 3.27
N ALA A 22 -25.97 -10.82 3.35
CA ALA A 22 -25.12 -10.82 4.53
C ALA A 22 -24.50 -9.43 4.80
N ALA A 23 -24.11 -8.71 3.74
CA ALA A 23 -23.63 -7.33 3.86
C ALA A 23 -24.71 -6.37 4.39
N LEU A 24 -25.95 -6.47 3.89
CA LEU A 24 -27.09 -5.67 4.34
C LEU A 24 -27.51 -6.01 5.79
N GLU A 25 -27.32 -7.25 6.23
CA GLU A 25 -27.53 -7.63 7.64
C GLU A 25 -26.49 -6.95 8.55
N ALA A 26 -25.21 -6.97 8.14
CA ALA A 26 -24.16 -6.27 8.87
C ALA A 26 -24.42 -4.75 8.93
N GLU A 27 -24.84 -4.15 7.82
CA GLU A 27 -25.26 -2.75 7.77
C GLU A 27 -26.40 -2.46 8.76
N ARG A 28 -27.47 -3.24 8.73
CA ARG A 28 -28.61 -3.09 9.65
C ARG A 28 -28.18 -3.22 11.10
N LYS A 29 -27.30 -4.17 11.41
CA LYS A 29 -26.78 -4.36 12.77
C LYS A 29 -26.04 -3.11 13.25
N LEU A 30 -25.14 -2.56 12.44
CA LEU A 30 -24.38 -1.35 12.78
C LEU A 30 -25.32 -0.14 13.00
N LYS A 31 -26.28 0.08 12.08
CA LYS A 31 -27.28 1.15 12.20
C LYS A 31 -28.20 0.96 13.41
N THR A 32 -28.53 -0.28 13.77
CA THR A 32 -29.35 -0.57 14.97
C THR A 32 -28.58 -0.26 16.26
N VAL A 33 -27.29 -0.59 16.31
CA VAL A 33 -26.49 -0.41 17.53
C VAL A 33 -26.05 1.04 17.72
N PHE A 34 -25.61 1.70 16.66
CA PHE A 34 -25.02 3.04 16.74
C PHE A 34 -25.95 4.16 16.26
N GLY A 35 -27.09 3.84 15.63
CA GLY A 35 -28.09 4.82 15.21
C GLY A 35 -27.53 5.89 14.28
N ASP A 36 -28.01 7.12 14.46
CA ASP A 36 -27.64 8.30 13.65
C ASP A 36 -26.25 8.86 13.99
N THR A 37 -25.42 8.13 14.73
CA THR A 37 -24.03 8.54 15.00
C THR A 37 -23.06 8.03 13.93
N VAL A 38 -23.53 7.18 13.03
CA VAL A 38 -22.71 6.49 12.04
C VAL A 38 -23.36 6.52 10.66
N ASP A 39 -22.53 6.56 9.63
CA ASP A 39 -22.95 6.22 8.27
C ASP A 39 -22.32 4.88 7.89
N VAL A 40 -23.06 4.09 7.11
CA VAL A 40 -22.66 2.74 6.71
C VAL A 40 -22.97 2.58 5.23
N THR A 41 -21.99 2.09 4.49
CA THR A 41 -22.08 1.86 3.04
C THR A 41 -21.71 0.43 2.71
N VAL A 42 -22.50 -0.20 1.82
CA VAL A 42 -22.19 -1.47 1.19
C VAL A 42 -21.63 -1.21 -0.21
N LEU A 43 -20.41 -1.69 -0.47
CA LEU A 43 -19.69 -1.53 -1.72
C LEU A 43 -19.57 -2.89 -2.40
N PRO A 44 -20.15 -3.08 -3.61
CA PRO A 44 -19.89 -4.27 -4.41
C PRO A 44 -18.47 -4.24 -4.98
N GLU A 45 -17.82 -5.40 -5.03
CA GLU A 45 -16.48 -5.58 -5.62
C GLU A 45 -16.48 -6.64 -6.72
N ASP A 46 -15.42 -6.59 -7.54
CA ASP A 46 -15.12 -7.61 -8.52
C ASP A 46 -14.91 -8.97 -7.81
N GLY A 47 -15.46 -10.04 -8.39
CA GLY A 47 -15.45 -11.37 -7.76
C GLY A 47 -16.65 -11.70 -6.86
N GLY A 48 -17.66 -10.81 -6.77
CA GLY A 48 -18.92 -11.09 -6.09
C GLY A 48 -18.90 -10.87 -4.57
N LEU A 49 -17.84 -10.25 -4.06
CA LEU A 49 -17.75 -9.82 -2.67
C LEU A 49 -18.48 -8.48 -2.47
N HIS A 50 -19.01 -8.30 -1.27
CA HIS A 50 -19.68 -7.08 -0.81
C HIS A 50 -18.97 -6.58 0.44
N ARG A 51 -18.27 -5.45 0.35
CA ARG A 51 -17.61 -4.83 1.51
C ARG A 51 -18.57 -3.93 2.25
N VAL A 52 -18.56 -4.01 3.57
CA VAL A 52 -19.29 -3.07 4.43
C VAL A 52 -18.29 -2.13 5.07
N ARG A 53 -18.47 -0.84 4.84
CA ARG A 53 -17.67 0.22 5.47
C ARG A 53 -18.56 1.11 6.30
N MET A 54 -18.01 1.62 7.38
CA MET A 54 -18.73 2.50 8.32
C MET A 54 -17.86 3.68 8.71
N HIS A 55 -18.43 4.85 8.90
CA HIS A 55 -17.76 5.96 9.56
C HIS A 55 -18.64 6.58 10.64
N TRP A 56 -18.00 7.25 11.59
CA TRP A 56 -18.66 7.95 12.69
C TRP A 56 -18.93 9.35 12.15
N ILE A 57 -20.21 9.72 12.03
CA ILE A 57 -20.63 11.07 11.64
C ILE A 57 -20.62 12.01 12.86
N SER A 58 -20.74 11.46 14.06
CA SER A 58 -20.55 12.17 15.32
C SER A 58 -20.13 11.22 16.43
N ALA A 59 -19.48 11.75 17.46
CA ALA A 59 -19.09 11.00 18.67
C ALA A 59 -18.26 9.71 18.41
N GLU A 60 -17.19 9.82 17.61
CA GLU A 60 -16.21 8.72 17.49
C GLU A 60 -15.67 8.34 18.89
N PRO A 61 -15.81 7.07 19.32
CA PRO A 61 -15.31 6.64 20.62
C PRO A 61 -13.78 6.66 20.63
N ALA A 62 -13.17 6.69 21.81
CA ALA A 62 -11.71 6.68 21.95
C ALA A 62 -11.05 5.47 21.26
N ASP A 63 -11.70 4.30 21.29
CA ASP A 63 -11.26 3.06 20.66
C ASP A 63 -12.31 2.48 19.69
N PRO A 64 -12.43 3.01 18.46
CA PRO A 64 -13.46 2.57 17.50
C PRO A 64 -13.37 1.09 17.13
N LYS A 65 -12.14 0.55 17.03
CA LYS A 65 -11.93 -0.88 16.76
C LYS A 65 -12.51 -1.76 17.88
N ILE A 66 -12.35 -1.36 19.14
CA ILE A 66 -12.89 -2.11 20.27
C ILE A 66 -14.43 -2.03 20.28
N ALA A 67 -14.98 -0.85 20.00
CA ALA A 67 -16.42 -0.67 19.87
C ALA A 67 -17.03 -1.59 18.79
N LEU A 68 -16.35 -1.72 17.65
CA LEU A 68 -16.77 -2.61 16.55
C LEU A 68 -16.60 -4.09 16.88
N ALA A 69 -15.48 -4.45 17.51
CA ALA A 69 -15.24 -5.83 17.95
C ALA A 69 -16.33 -6.31 18.93
N ASN A 70 -16.74 -5.46 19.87
CA ASN A 70 -17.78 -5.77 20.86
C ASN A 70 -19.15 -6.03 20.24
N VAL A 71 -19.41 -5.51 19.04
CA VAL A 71 -20.67 -5.72 18.31
C VAL A 71 -20.54 -6.77 17.21
N GLY A 72 -19.46 -7.54 17.22
CA GLY A 72 -19.26 -8.72 16.37
C GLY A 72 -18.45 -8.48 15.10
N PHE A 73 -17.67 -7.40 15.05
CA PHE A 73 -16.76 -7.11 13.93
C PHE A 73 -15.30 -6.97 14.38
N PRO A 74 -14.66 -8.05 14.87
CA PRO A 74 -13.32 -7.99 15.46
C PRO A 74 -12.20 -7.73 14.43
N GLY A 75 -12.45 -8.02 13.15
CA GLY A 75 -11.49 -7.83 12.06
C GLY A 75 -11.45 -6.41 11.48
N THR A 76 -12.06 -5.43 12.14
CA THR A 76 -12.12 -4.05 11.61
C THR A 76 -10.78 -3.36 11.55
N PHE A 77 -10.53 -2.69 10.42
CA PHE A 77 -9.39 -1.80 10.24
C PHE A 77 -9.84 -0.47 9.61
N PRO A 78 -9.17 0.65 9.95
CA PRO A 78 -9.49 1.94 9.37
C PRO A 78 -9.20 1.91 7.87
N VAL A 79 -10.09 2.51 7.09
CA VAL A 79 -9.91 2.79 5.68
C VAL A 79 -10.29 4.23 5.43
N SER A 80 -9.61 4.88 4.51
CA SER A 80 -9.82 6.30 4.29
C SER A 80 -10.47 6.46 2.93
N ILE A 81 -11.68 7.01 2.94
CA ILE A 81 -12.47 7.21 1.73
C ILE A 81 -12.63 8.71 1.52
N GLY A 82 -12.28 9.16 0.32
CA GLY A 82 -12.22 10.58 0.01
C GLY A 82 -10.99 11.25 0.61
N GLY A 83 -11.04 12.58 0.68
CA GLY A 83 -9.89 13.43 0.96
C GLY A 83 -9.33 14.00 -0.34
N LYS A 84 -8.85 15.24 -0.26
CA LYS A 84 -8.22 15.93 -1.40
C LYS A 84 -6.72 15.87 -1.24
N VAL A 85 -6.02 15.52 -2.31
CA VAL A 85 -4.57 15.66 -2.39
C VAL A 85 -4.26 16.99 -3.06
N ARG A 86 -3.48 17.82 -2.38
CA ARG A 86 -2.92 19.07 -2.87
C ARG A 86 -1.48 18.81 -3.33
N VAL A 87 -1.20 19.11 -4.59
CA VAL A 87 0.13 19.05 -5.20
C VAL A 87 0.57 20.46 -5.57
N GLU A 88 1.73 20.88 -5.08
CA GLU A 88 2.30 22.20 -5.33
C GLU A 88 3.70 22.10 -5.93
N GLY A 89 3.92 22.74 -7.07
CA GLY A 89 5.20 22.74 -7.76
C GLY A 89 5.26 23.70 -8.94
N GLN A 90 6.42 24.31 -9.17
CA GLN A 90 6.69 25.22 -10.30
C GLN A 90 5.66 26.37 -10.44
N GLY A 91 5.12 26.86 -9.31
CA GLY A 91 4.10 27.91 -9.29
C GLY A 91 2.67 27.44 -9.58
N ALA A 92 2.46 26.13 -9.82
CA ALA A 92 1.15 25.52 -9.98
C ALA A 92 0.70 24.83 -8.70
N VAL A 93 -0.62 24.86 -8.48
CA VAL A 93 -1.31 24.17 -7.39
C VAL A 93 -2.45 23.35 -7.98
N LEU A 94 -2.43 22.05 -7.73
CA LEU A 94 -3.51 21.12 -8.10
C LEU A 94 -4.15 20.59 -6.82
N VAL A 95 -5.46 20.53 -6.77
CA VAL A 95 -6.22 19.92 -5.67
C VAL A 95 -7.21 18.95 -6.29
N LEU A 96 -7.01 17.65 -6.05
CA LEU A 96 -7.77 16.57 -6.67
C LEU A 96 -8.34 15.64 -5.60
N GLU A 97 -9.53 15.10 -5.86
CA GLU A 97 -10.12 14.02 -5.07
C GLU A 97 -9.68 12.67 -5.67
N GLY A 98 -9.47 11.67 -4.79
CA GLY A 98 -9.08 10.33 -5.21
C GLY A 98 -7.58 10.12 -5.35
N GLU A 99 -7.20 9.15 -6.18
CA GLU A 99 -5.79 8.79 -6.42
C GLU A 99 -5.20 9.64 -7.54
N ILE A 100 -4.02 10.21 -7.28
CA ILE A 100 -3.21 10.93 -8.27
C ILE A 100 -2.05 10.04 -8.69
N LEU A 101 -1.88 9.88 -10.00
CA LEU A 101 -0.67 9.29 -10.56
C LEU A 101 0.34 10.39 -10.91
N LEU A 102 1.54 10.28 -10.36
CA LEU A 102 2.68 11.15 -10.63
C LEU A 102 3.73 10.36 -11.42
N GLU A 103 3.98 10.79 -12.65
CA GLU A 103 4.98 10.20 -13.53
C GLU A 103 6.18 11.16 -13.67
N PRO A 104 7.41 10.70 -13.35
CA PRO A 104 8.61 11.48 -13.61
C PRO A 104 8.78 11.80 -15.10
N ALA A 105 9.37 12.95 -15.39
CA ALA A 105 9.73 13.29 -16.77
C ALA A 105 10.92 12.41 -17.21
N GLY A 106 10.63 11.33 -17.94
CA GLY A 106 11.62 10.37 -18.42
C GLY A 106 12.09 9.38 -17.34
N ASP A 107 13.30 8.83 -17.51
CA ASP A 107 13.85 7.78 -16.63
C ASP A 107 14.51 8.30 -15.34
N LEU A 108 14.31 9.58 -15.02
CA LEU A 108 14.91 10.21 -13.84
C LEU A 108 14.25 9.70 -12.56
N ALA A 109 15.06 9.46 -11.53
CA ALA A 109 14.55 9.12 -10.22
C ALA A 109 13.88 10.35 -9.58
N ALA A 110 12.68 10.18 -9.02
CA ALA A 110 12.05 11.21 -8.22
C ALA A 110 12.65 11.23 -6.81
N ILE A 111 12.74 12.41 -6.21
CA ILE A 111 13.21 12.57 -4.83
C ILE A 111 12.00 12.69 -3.91
N VAL A 112 11.92 11.81 -2.92
CA VAL A 112 10.91 11.81 -1.86
C VAL A 112 11.64 11.87 -0.52
N GLY A 113 11.45 12.95 0.23
CA GLY A 113 12.25 13.24 1.42
C GLY A 113 13.73 13.33 1.07
N SER A 114 14.55 12.44 1.65
CA SER A 114 16.00 12.34 1.38
C SER A 114 16.38 11.20 0.43
N ARG A 115 15.41 10.42 -0.06
CA ARG A 115 15.65 9.23 -0.89
C ARG A 115 15.23 9.48 -2.33
N SER A 116 15.92 8.82 -3.26
CA SER A 116 15.57 8.80 -4.68
C SER A 116 14.89 7.49 -5.04
N TYR A 117 13.94 7.52 -5.96
CA TYR A 117 13.10 6.38 -6.32
C TYR A 117 12.85 6.34 -7.83
N ARG A 118 12.80 5.14 -8.40
CA ARG A 118 12.45 4.92 -9.82
C ARG A 118 10.96 4.70 -9.99
N GLY A 119 10.50 4.75 -11.23
CA GLY A 119 9.12 4.46 -11.57
C GLY A 119 8.20 5.63 -11.25
N ARG A 120 6.92 5.32 -11.14
CA ARG A 120 5.88 6.31 -10.90
C ARG A 120 5.34 6.19 -9.49
N PHE A 121 4.55 7.18 -9.09
CA PHE A 121 3.94 7.22 -7.77
C PHE A 121 2.44 7.33 -7.88
N ARG A 122 1.73 6.52 -7.10
CA ARG A 122 0.32 6.76 -6.80
C ARG A 122 0.23 7.44 -5.45
N VAL A 123 -0.58 8.47 -5.38
CA VAL A 123 -0.76 9.30 -4.19
C VAL A 123 -2.23 9.36 -3.88
N ARG A 124 -2.60 9.00 -2.66
CA ARG A 124 -3.97 9.16 -2.20
C ARG A 124 -4.01 9.60 -0.76
N SER A 125 -5.11 10.23 -0.36
CA SER A 125 -5.36 10.47 1.06
C SER A 125 -5.58 9.12 1.76
N SER A 126 -4.96 8.96 2.92
CA SER A 126 -5.04 7.75 3.75
C SER A 126 -5.62 8.02 5.14
N GLY A 127 -6.35 9.13 5.33
CA GLY A 127 -7.09 9.38 6.56
C GLY A 127 -7.36 10.85 6.79
N ALA A 128 -7.47 11.19 8.08
CA ALA A 128 -7.76 12.55 8.50
C ALA A 128 -6.66 13.54 8.06
N ASP A 129 -5.37 13.19 7.99
CA ASP A 129 -4.33 14.11 7.45
C ASP A 129 -3.10 13.36 6.90
N GLU A 130 -3.26 12.10 6.50
CA GLU A 130 -2.17 11.27 6.01
C GLU A 130 -2.25 11.06 4.49
N ILE A 131 -1.07 10.88 3.89
CA ILE A 131 -0.92 10.51 2.48
C ILE A 131 -0.36 9.09 2.44
N LEU A 132 -1.01 8.22 1.67
CA LEU A 132 -0.38 6.99 1.20
C LEU A 132 0.33 7.30 -0.12
N LEU A 133 1.64 7.08 -0.12
CA LEU A 133 2.50 7.24 -1.29
C LEU A 133 2.99 5.85 -1.71
N ILE A 134 2.51 5.37 -2.86
CA ILE A 134 2.81 4.04 -3.38
C ILE A 134 3.80 4.20 -4.53
N ASN A 135 4.96 3.56 -4.43
CA ASN A 135 5.92 3.53 -5.53
C ASN A 135 5.62 2.36 -6.47
N GLU A 136 5.19 2.66 -7.70
CA GLU A 136 4.89 1.66 -8.71
C GLU A 136 6.04 1.56 -9.74
N LEU A 137 6.62 0.37 -9.85
CA LEU A 137 7.78 0.11 -10.70
C LEU A 137 7.87 -1.37 -11.09
N ASN A 138 8.63 -1.64 -12.15
CA ASN A 138 8.91 -3.02 -12.59
C ASN A 138 9.70 -3.79 -11.52
N LEU A 139 9.40 -5.08 -11.38
CA LEU A 139 10.02 -5.97 -10.38
C LEU A 139 11.55 -5.93 -10.39
N GLU A 140 12.19 -6.00 -11.56
CA GLU A 140 13.66 -5.94 -11.64
C GLU A 140 14.22 -4.60 -11.14
N ARG A 141 13.49 -3.49 -11.32
CA ARG A 141 13.87 -2.17 -10.80
C ARG A 141 13.66 -2.07 -9.29
N TYR A 142 12.64 -2.73 -8.76
CA TYR A 142 12.41 -2.87 -7.33
C TYR A 142 13.58 -3.59 -6.64
N LEU A 143 14.05 -4.70 -7.23
CA LEU A 143 15.18 -5.46 -6.70
C LEU A 143 16.48 -4.66 -6.61
N LEU A 144 16.68 -3.66 -7.48
CA LEU A 144 17.84 -2.77 -7.41
C LEU A 144 17.92 -1.99 -6.08
N GLY A 145 16.77 -1.74 -5.44
CA GLY A 145 16.69 -1.10 -4.12
C GLY A 145 16.56 -2.06 -2.95
N VAL A 146 16.15 -3.32 -3.18
CA VAL A 146 15.98 -4.36 -2.14
C VAL A 146 17.25 -5.13 -1.89
N VAL A 147 17.84 -5.74 -2.92
CA VAL A 147 19.01 -6.63 -2.76
C VAL A 147 20.16 -5.94 -2.01
N PRO A 148 20.58 -4.70 -2.36
CA PRO A 148 21.64 -4.04 -1.61
C PRO A 148 21.23 -3.56 -0.21
N ALA A 149 19.92 -3.37 0.04
CA ALA A 149 19.42 -2.93 1.35
C ALA A 149 19.31 -4.10 2.34
N GLU A 150 18.90 -5.28 1.86
CA GLU A 150 18.82 -6.51 2.65
C GLU A 150 20.19 -7.16 2.83
N MET A 151 21.00 -7.17 1.76
CA MET A 151 22.35 -7.72 1.78
C MET A 151 23.34 -6.73 1.18
N GLY A 152 23.86 -5.86 2.06
CA GLY A 152 24.84 -4.83 1.73
C GLY A 152 26.05 -5.38 0.97
N PRO A 153 26.28 -5.01 -0.31
CA PRO A 153 27.38 -5.54 -1.12
C PRO A 153 28.76 -5.17 -0.59
N SER A 154 28.85 -4.09 0.19
CA SER A 154 30.08 -3.68 0.89
C SER A 154 30.46 -4.63 2.03
N VAL A 155 29.48 -5.32 2.62
CA VAL A 155 29.68 -6.29 3.73
C VAL A 155 29.78 -7.71 3.18
N PHE A 156 28.96 -8.02 2.16
CA PHE A 156 28.92 -9.32 1.48
C PHE A 156 29.30 -9.18 0.00
N PRO A 157 30.59 -8.96 -0.32
CA PRO A 157 31.06 -8.73 -1.69
C PRO A 157 31.15 -10.02 -2.52
N GLN A 158 30.26 -10.99 -2.29
CA GLN A 158 30.23 -12.26 -3.00
C GLN A 158 29.08 -12.27 -4.01
N LEU A 159 29.42 -12.30 -5.30
CA LEU A 159 28.43 -12.27 -6.39
C LEU A 159 27.40 -13.39 -6.28
N GLU A 160 27.83 -14.63 -6.02
CA GLU A 160 26.92 -15.77 -5.93
C GLU A 160 25.97 -15.69 -4.73
N ALA A 161 26.40 -15.07 -3.62
CA ALA A 161 25.51 -14.76 -2.51
C ALA A 161 24.45 -13.74 -2.96
N LEU A 162 24.87 -12.65 -3.60
CA LEU A 162 23.96 -11.60 -4.11
C LEU A 162 22.97 -12.15 -5.15
N LYS A 163 23.39 -13.14 -5.97
CA LYS A 163 22.49 -13.84 -6.89
C LYS A 163 21.44 -14.65 -6.16
N ALA A 164 21.84 -15.41 -5.13
CA ALA A 164 20.91 -16.14 -4.28
C ALA A 164 19.90 -15.19 -3.62
N GLN A 165 20.38 -14.04 -3.10
CA GLN A 165 19.50 -13.01 -2.54
C GLN A 165 18.56 -12.40 -3.58
N ALA A 166 19.02 -12.16 -4.81
CA ALA A 166 18.16 -11.64 -5.88
C ALA A 166 17.03 -12.62 -6.23
N VAL A 167 17.33 -13.92 -6.34
CA VAL A 167 16.31 -14.95 -6.56
C VAL A 167 15.35 -15.04 -5.38
N ALA A 168 15.86 -15.04 -4.14
CA ALA A 168 15.04 -15.09 -2.94
C ALA A 168 14.09 -13.87 -2.85
N ALA A 169 14.61 -12.66 -3.06
CA ALA A 169 13.82 -11.44 -3.01
C ALA A 169 12.77 -11.39 -4.14
N ARG A 170 13.12 -11.83 -5.36
CA ARG A 170 12.17 -11.91 -6.47
C ARG A 170 11.04 -12.89 -6.19
N THR A 171 11.39 -14.06 -5.66
CA THR A 171 10.43 -15.11 -5.29
C THR A 171 9.47 -14.59 -4.22
N TYR A 172 10.01 -13.93 -3.18
CA TYR A 172 9.22 -13.31 -2.14
C TYR A 172 8.24 -12.28 -2.72
N ALA A 173 8.74 -11.31 -3.49
CA ALA A 173 7.92 -10.25 -4.06
C ALA A 173 6.76 -10.81 -4.91
N ILE A 174 7.01 -11.83 -5.73
CA ILE A 174 5.98 -12.48 -6.55
C ILE A 174 4.95 -13.22 -5.69
N ALA A 175 5.40 -13.94 -4.65
CA ALA A 175 4.53 -14.72 -3.79
C ALA A 175 3.61 -13.86 -2.89
N HIS A 176 3.98 -12.60 -2.66
CA HIS A 176 3.28 -11.66 -1.77
C HIS A 176 2.64 -10.49 -2.55
N LEU A 177 2.53 -10.59 -3.89
CA LEU A 177 1.75 -9.62 -4.66
C LEU A 177 0.29 -9.64 -4.19
N GLY A 178 -0.26 -8.46 -3.90
CA GLY A 178 -1.62 -8.28 -3.39
C GLY A 178 -1.82 -8.56 -1.90
N ASP A 179 -0.78 -8.85 -1.12
CA ASP A 179 -0.91 -9.06 0.33
C ASP A 179 -1.53 -7.87 1.07
N HIS A 180 -1.36 -6.67 0.51
CA HIS A 180 -1.94 -5.43 0.99
C HIS A 180 -3.00 -4.85 0.03
N ASP A 181 -3.69 -5.68 -0.77
CA ASP A 181 -4.74 -5.24 -1.70
C ASP A 181 -5.82 -4.40 -1.02
N ASP A 182 -6.17 -4.74 0.23
CA ASP A 182 -7.10 -3.99 1.07
C ASP A 182 -6.62 -2.56 1.39
N GLU A 183 -5.31 -2.37 1.40
CA GLU A 183 -4.62 -1.10 1.53
C GLU A 183 -4.17 -0.55 0.16
N GLY A 184 -4.50 -1.20 -0.94
CA GLY A 184 -4.27 -0.75 -2.33
C GLY A 184 -2.80 -0.68 -2.76
N TYR A 185 -1.92 -1.46 -2.15
CA TYR A 185 -0.55 -1.68 -2.61
C TYR A 185 -0.20 -3.18 -2.49
N ASP A 186 0.85 -3.63 -3.18
CA ASP A 186 1.21 -5.06 -3.15
C ASP A 186 1.96 -5.43 -1.86
N ILE A 187 3.06 -4.73 -1.59
CA ILE A 187 4.00 -5.01 -0.51
C ILE A 187 4.52 -3.72 0.15
N CYS A 188 4.86 -3.80 1.44
CA CYS A 188 5.40 -2.68 2.22
C CYS A 188 6.93 -2.50 2.03
N ASP A 189 7.47 -1.30 2.31
CA ASP A 189 8.90 -0.98 2.17
C ASP A 189 9.74 -1.20 3.45
N THR A 190 9.16 -1.92 4.41
CA THR A 190 9.74 -2.18 5.74
C THR A 190 10.20 -3.64 5.88
N PRO A 191 11.00 -3.99 6.91
CA PRO A 191 11.40 -5.38 7.15
C PRO A 191 10.23 -6.36 7.38
N ALA A 192 9.00 -5.87 7.58
CA ALA A 192 7.83 -6.74 7.65
C ALA A 192 7.54 -7.42 6.30
N CYS A 193 7.91 -6.78 5.20
CA CYS A 193 7.85 -7.34 3.85
C CYS A 193 9.29 -7.53 3.33
N GLN A 194 9.87 -6.47 2.75
CA GLN A 194 11.29 -6.37 2.45
C GLN A 194 11.76 -4.92 2.60
N VAL A 195 13.00 -4.74 3.03
CA VAL A 195 13.64 -3.43 3.10
C VAL A 195 13.86 -2.89 1.69
N TYR A 196 13.14 -1.84 1.33
CA TYR A 196 13.30 -1.14 0.05
C TYR A 196 13.84 0.29 0.26
N SER A 197 15.03 0.56 -0.27
CA SER A 197 15.73 1.85 -0.05
C SER A 197 15.79 2.76 -1.28
N GLY A 198 15.05 2.44 -2.34
CA GLY A 198 14.98 3.24 -3.56
C GLY A 198 16.25 3.18 -4.43
N ALA A 199 16.33 4.09 -5.40
CA ALA A 199 17.39 4.16 -6.41
C ALA A 199 18.76 4.58 -5.84
N GLY A 200 18.78 5.22 -4.67
CA GLY A 200 20.03 5.62 -4.01
C GLY A 200 20.83 4.45 -3.43
N ALA A 201 20.20 3.29 -3.24
CA ALA A 201 20.84 2.08 -2.72
C ALA A 201 21.52 1.22 -3.80
N GLU A 202 21.34 1.56 -5.07
CA GLU A 202 21.86 0.76 -6.18
C GLU A 202 23.39 0.60 -6.10
N HIS A 203 23.85 -0.60 -6.39
CA HIS A 203 25.27 -0.93 -6.33
C HIS A 203 25.61 -1.86 -7.49
N SER A 204 26.71 -1.57 -8.20
CA SER A 204 27.07 -2.28 -9.44
C SER A 204 27.13 -3.80 -9.28
N LEU A 205 27.65 -4.29 -8.15
CA LEU A 205 27.74 -5.73 -7.86
C LEU A 205 26.35 -6.40 -7.68
N SER A 206 25.44 -5.78 -6.93
CA SER A 206 24.08 -6.32 -6.77
C SER A 206 23.25 -6.15 -8.04
N ASN A 207 23.42 -5.04 -8.77
CA ASN A 207 22.78 -4.81 -10.07
C ASN A 207 23.14 -5.92 -11.06
N ARG A 208 24.43 -6.29 -11.13
CA ARG A 208 24.90 -7.41 -11.93
C ARG A 208 24.31 -8.75 -11.48
N ALA A 209 24.21 -8.99 -10.17
CA ALA A 209 23.59 -10.21 -9.64
C ALA A 209 22.11 -10.33 -10.03
N ILE A 210 21.37 -9.21 -9.98
CA ILE A 210 19.97 -9.11 -10.39
C ILE A 210 19.83 -9.39 -11.88
N GLU A 211 20.66 -8.76 -12.71
CA GLU A 211 20.67 -8.94 -14.17
C GLU A 211 21.00 -10.38 -14.57
N GLU A 212 22.06 -10.98 -14.01
CA GLU A 212 22.46 -12.36 -14.30
C GLU A 212 21.45 -13.41 -13.80
N THR A 213 20.48 -13.00 -12.96
CA THR A 213 19.40 -13.88 -12.45
C THR A 213 18.01 -13.39 -12.86
N SER A 214 17.93 -12.55 -13.90
CA SER A 214 16.65 -11.97 -14.33
C SER A 214 15.61 -13.04 -14.62
N GLY A 215 14.41 -12.86 -14.05
CA GLY A 215 13.31 -13.82 -14.18
C GLY A 215 13.47 -15.15 -13.44
N LEU A 216 14.60 -15.40 -12.75
CA LEU A 216 14.78 -16.61 -11.95
C LEU A 216 14.09 -16.48 -10.60
N VAL A 217 13.25 -17.46 -10.30
CA VAL A 217 12.53 -17.63 -9.03
C VAL A 217 12.76 -19.04 -8.50
N ALA A 218 12.69 -19.21 -7.18
CA ALA A 218 12.70 -20.51 -6.55
C ALA A 218 11.26 -21.03 -6.44
N VAL A 219 11.05 -22.29 -6.81
CA VAL A 219 9.74 -22.95 -6.74
C VAL A 219 9.86 -24.29 -6.03
N PHE A 220 8.78 -24.69 -5.34
CA PHE A 220 8.61 -26.01 -4.74
C PHE A 220 7.21 -26.53 -5.09
N ASP A 221 7.15 -27.74 -5.67
CA ASP A 221 5.90 -28.38 -6.08
C ASP A 221 5.03 -27.50 -7.02
N GLY A 222 5.68 -26.80 -7.95
CA GLY A 222 5.03 -25.94 -8.94
C GLY A 222 4.49 -24.62 -8.39
N ARG A 223 4.90 -24.23 -7.18
CA ARG A 223 4.53 -22.98 -6.51
C ARG A 223 5.77 -22.22 -6.06
#